data_AF-A0A7X3ATN4-F1
#
_entry.id   AF-A0A7X3ATN4-F1
#
_cell.length_a   1.000
_cell.length_b   1.000
_cell.length_c   1.000
_cell.angle_alpha   90.00
_cell.angle_beta   90.00
_cell.angle_gamma   90.00
#
_symmetry.space_group_name_H-M   'P 1'
#
loop_
_entity.id
_entity.type
_entity.pdbx_description
1 polymer ?
#
loop_
_entity_poly.entity_id
_entity_poly.type
_entity_poly.pdbx_seq_one_letter_code
_entity_poly.pdbx_strand_id
1 'polypeptide(L)'
;MSEHKLTPPQIQAFARHLLLEEKSAATMEKYLRDIRAFACWLGDREICKELTAEWKACLAEQGYAPASINAMLSALNSLLAYLDLNDCRVKFLKIQRRLFRDAGRELTKSDYQSLLDAACRLGRERLGLLVETIGATGIRVSEVRYITVEAVRQGKAEVSLKGKIRVILLPGKLCRKLLKYAQKQKTASGAIFRTKSGKELGRRQIWAEMKSLCKYAGVMPGKVFPHNLRHMFATVFYRACRDIVKLSDLLGHSSIETTRIYLLTSGAEHQRTLDRLGLIS
;
A
#
# COMPACT_ATOMS: atom_id res chain seq x y z
N MET A 1 -15.67 -38.39 18.55
CA MET A 1 -14.51 -37.50 18.72
C MET A 1 -14.04 -37.15 17.33
N SER A 2 -14.32 -35.94 16.85
CA SER A 2 -14.00 -35.54 15.48
C SER A 2 -12.50 -35.23 15.40
N GLU A 3 -11.74 -35.97 14.60
CA GLU A 3 -10.33 -35.69 14.39
C GLU A 3 -10.18 -34.31 13.72
N HIS A 4 -9.70 -33.30 14.48
CA HIS A 4 -9.53 -31.94 14.00
C HIS A 4 -8.18 -31.74 13.27
N LYS A 5 -7.81 -32.68 12.41
CA LYS A 5 -6.62 -32.57 11.56
C LYS A 5 -6.89 -31.63 10.40
N LEU A 6 -5.90 -30.78 10.08
CA LEU A 6 -5.98 -29.88 8.93
C LEU A 6 -5.57 -30.59 7.65
N THR A 7 -6.53 -30.88 6.77
CA THR A 7 -6.31 -31.66 5.55
C THR A 7 -6.32 -30.79 4.29
N PRO A 8 -5.66 -31.22 3.19
CA PRO A 8 -5.70 -30.50 1.91
C PRO A 8 -7.12 -30.24 1.37
N PRO A 9 -8.08 -31.18 1.47
CA PRO A 9 -9.48 -30.93 1.08
C PRO A 9 -10.15 -29.81 1.90
N GLN A 10 -9.87 -29.70 3.20
CA GLN A 10 -10.40 -28.60 4.03
C GLN A 10 -9.84 -27.25 3.60
N ILE A 11 -8.55 -27.17 3.26
CA ILE A 11 -7.93 -25.93 2.74
C ILE A 11 -8.57 -25.53 1.40
N GLN A 12 -8.87 -26.50 0.53
CA GLN A 12 -9.55 -26.24 -0.74
C GLN A 12 -11.02 -25.82 -0.54
N ALA A 13 -11.72 -26.43 0.43
CA ALA A 13 -13.07 -26.03 0.80
C ALA A 13 -13.09 -24.61 1.38
N PHE A 14 -12.12 -24.27 2.24
CA PHE A 14 -11.94 -22.91 2.75
C PHE A 14 -11.64 -21.90 1.63
N ALA A 15 -10.86 -22.28 0.61
CA ALA A 15 -10.64 -21.42 -0.56
C ALA A 15 -11.96 -21.08 -1.29
N ARG A 16 -12.87 -22.06 -1.43
CA ARG A 16 -14.21 -21.82 -2.00
C ARG A 16 -15.05 -20.93 -1.09
N HIS A 17 -15.00 -21.13 0.22
CA HIS A 17 -15.68 -20.25 1.17
C HIS A 17 -15.20 -18.79 1.07
N LEU A 18 -13.88 -18.54 0.97
CA LEU A 18 -13.35 -17.19 0.78
C LEU A 18 -13.84 -16.53 -0.52
N LEU A 19 -14.06 -17.32 -1.57
CA LEU A 19 -14.62 -16.83 -2.83
C LEU A 19 -16.08 -16.41 -2.66
N LEU A 20 -16.88 -17.20 -1.94
CA LEU A 20 -18.27 -16.89 -1.61
C LEU A 20 -18.40 -15.67 -0.70
N GLU A 21 -17.41 -15.42 0.17
CA GLU A 21 -17.29 -14.18 0.95
C GLU A 21 -16.75 -12.98 0.15
N GLU A 22 -16.67 -13.10 -1.17
CA GLU A 22 -16.21 -12.04 -2.10
C GLU A 22 -14.80 -11.50 -1.77
N LYS A 23 -13.93 -12.33 -1.17
CA LYS A 23 -12.55 -11.91 -0.91
C LYS A 23 -11.80 -11.71 -2.22
N SER A 24 -11.06 -10.61 -2.32
CA SER A 24 -10.23 -10.36 -3.51
C SER A 24 -9.17 -11.45 -3.71
N ALA A 25 -8.84 -11.77 -4.97
CA ALA A 25 -7.84 -12.79 -5.32
C ALA A 25 -6.51 -12.67 -4.55
N ALA A 26 -6.00 -11.45 -4.37
CA ALA A 26 -4.78 -11.21 -3.59
C ALA A 26 -4.92 -11.54 -2.09
N THR A 27 -6.12 -11.36 -1.52
CA THR A 27 -6.41 -11.75 -0.13
C THR A 27 -6.46 -13.27 -0.02
N MET A 28 -7.14 -13.94 -0.95
CA MET A 28 -7.22 -15.40 -0.99
C MET A 28 -5.84 -16.03 -1.12
N GLU A 29 -5.03 -15.57 -2.09
CA GLU A 29 -3.66 -16.05 -2.30
C GLU A 29 -2.82 -15.92 -1.02
N LYS A 30 -2.88 -14.75 -0.36
CA LYS A 30 -2.19 -14.51 0.91
C LYS A 30 -2.70 -15.45 2.01
N TYR A 31 -4.01 -15.55 2.19
CA TYR A 31 -4.60 -16.38 3.26
C TYR A 31 -4.23 -17.85 3.08
N LEU A 32 -4.37 -18.38 1.87
CA LEU A 32 -4.01 -19.77 1.56
C LEU A 32 -2.52 -20.04 1.74
N ARG A 33 -1.65 -19.09 1.39
CA ARG A 33 -0.21 -19.21 1.65
C ARG A 33 0.09 -19.26 3.15
N ASP A 34 -0.49 -18.36 3.92
CA ASP A 34 -0.26 -18.28 5.37
C ASP A 34 -0.86 -19.52 6.09
N ILE A 35 -1.99 -20.05 5.60
CA ILE A 35 -2.62 -21.30 6.09
C ILE A 35 -1.78 -22.52 5.75
N ARG A 36 -1.21 -22.61 4.55
CA ARG A 36 -0.28 -23.69 4.19
C ARG A 36 0.97 -23.67 5.05
N ALA A 37 1.48 -22.50 5.41
CA ALA A 37 2.59 -22.37 6.35
C ALA A 37 2.22 -22.90 7.74
N PHE A 38 1.00 -22.60 8.23
CA PHE A 38 0.49 -23.19 9.46
C PHE A 38 0.33 -24.71 9.35
N ALA A 39 -0.28 -25.23 8.28
CA ALA A 39 -0.47 -26.66 8.07
C ALA A 39 0.86 -27.42 8.04
N CYS A 40 1.87 -26.87 7.36
CA CYS A 40 3.22 -27.44 7.31
C CYS A 40 3.89 -27.47 8.69
N TRP A 41 3.69 -26.44 9.51
CA TRP A 41 4.20 -26.42 10.88
C TRP A 41 3.43 -27.35 11.81
N LEU A 42 2.11 -27.45 11.62
CA LEU A 42 1.23 -28.30 12.44
C LEU A 42 1.54 -29.78 12.23
N GLY A 43 1.80 -30.20 10.99
CA GLY A 43 2.01 -31.60 10.63
C GLY A 43 0.72 -32.41 10.86
N ASP A 44 0.87 -33.61 11.43
CA ASP A 44 -0.24 -34.52 11.71
C ASP A 44 -0.96 -34.25 13.05
N ARG A 45 -0.56 -33.18 13.76
CA ARG A 45 -1.15 -32.79 15.05
C ARG A 45 -2.55 -32.21 14.85
N GLU A 46 -3.43 -32.46 15.81
CA GLU A 46 -4.78 -31.89 15.80
C GLU A 46 -4.76 -30.42 16.16
N ILE A 47 -5.66 -29.62 15.58
CA ILE A 47 -5.77 -28.21 15.94
C ILE A 47 -6.31 -28.08 17.37
N CYS A 48 -5.53 -27.45 18.25
CA CYS A 48 -5.98 -27.03 19.57
C CYS A 48 -5.49 -25.61 19.93
N LYS A 49 -5.98 -25.10 21.06
CA LYS A 49 -5.64 -23.75 21.53
C LYS A 49 -4.15 -23.59 21.82
N GLU A 50 -3.54 -24.63 22.37
CA GLU A 50 -2.13 -24.67 22.75
C GLU A 50 -1.25 -24.56 21.50
N LEU A 51 -1.52 -25.37 20.48
CA LEU A 51 -0.75 -25.40 19.23
C LEU A 51 -0.89 -24.11 18.42
N THR A 52 -2.09 -23.52 18.39
CA THR A 52 -2.28 -22.23 17.70
C THR A 52 -1.54 -21.08 18.41
N ALA A 53 -1.46 -21.11 19.75
CA ALA A 53 -0.64 -20.17 20.52
C ALA A 53 0.86 -20.43 20.36
N GLU A 54 1.29 -21.69 20.31
CA GLU A 54 2.67 -22.11 20.06
C GLU A 54 3.14 -21.66 18.68
N TRP A 55 2.30 -21.79 17.63
CA TRP A 55 2.63 -21.27 16.30
C TRP A 55 2.90 -19.77 16.33
N LYS A 56 2.08 -18.99 17.06
CA LYS A 56 2.31 -17.55 17.24
C LYS A 56 3.66 -17.27 17.92
N ALA A 57 4.04 -18.05 18.93
CA ALA A 57 5.33 -17.91 19.60
C ALA A 57 6.48 -18.25 18.64
N CYS A 58 6.37 -19.35 17.91
CA CYS A 58 7.34 -19.78 16.90
C CYS A 58 7.56 -18.69 15.82
N LEU A 59 6.49 -18.04 15.35
CA LEU A 59 6.61 -16.92 14.40
C LEU A 59 7.37 -15.73 15.00
N ALA A 60 7.20 -15.45 16.29
CA ALA A 60 7.93 -14.39 16.97
C ALA A 60 9.41 -14.73 17.15
N GLU A 61 9.72 -15.98 17.51
CA GLU A 61 11.09 -16.50 17.66
C GLU A 61 11.85 -16.52 16.32
N GLN A 62 11.16 -16.84 15.23
CA GLN A 62 11.71 -16.75 13.86
C GLN A 62 11.96 -15.30 13.39
N GLY A 63 11.65 -14.29 14.22
CA GLY A 63 11.94 -12.90 13.93
C GLY A 63 10.97 -12.22 12.96
N TYR A 64 9.77 -12.78 12.74
CA TYR A 64 8.77 -12.11 11.91
C TYR A 64 8.35 -10.78 12.53
N ALA A 65 8.16 -9.76 11.69
CA ALA A 65 7.63 -8.49 12.14
C ALA A 65 6.21 -8.67 12.74
N PRO A 66 5.86 -8.00 13.87
CA PRO A 66 4.56 -8.17 14.53
C PRO A 66 3.34 -7.97 13.61
N ALA A 67 3.44 -7.05 12.65
CA ALA A 67 2.38 -6.84 11.66
C ALA A 67 2.22 -8.03 10.71
N SER A 68 3.31 -8.68 10.32
CA SER A 68 3.29 -9.91 9.52
C SER A 68 2.66 -11.05 10.30
N ILE A 69 3.03 -11.22 11.58
CA ILE A 69 2.43 -12.21 12.48
C ILE A 69 0.92 -11.99 12.56
N ASN A 70 0.47 -10.76 12.85
CA ASN A 70 -0.97 -10.47 12.91
C ASN A 70 -1.69 -10.73 11.58
N ALA A 71 -1.02 -10.51 10.45
CA ALA A 71 -1.59 -10.81 9.15
C ALA A 71 -1.74 -12.32 8.90
N MET A 72 -0.81 -13.14 9.42
CA MET A 72 -0.89 -14.61 9.38
C MET A 72 -1.95 -15.13 10.35
N LEU A 73 -2.01 -14.59 11.58
CA LEU A 73 -3.06 -14.89 12.55
C LEU A 73 -4.46 -14.51 12.06
N SER A 74 -4.58 -13.50 11.20
CA SER A 74 -5.87 -13.14 10.59
C SER A 74 -6.37 -14.24 9.65
N ALA A 75 -5.47 -14.80 8.84
CA ALA A 75 -5.79 -15.93 7.96
C ALA A 75 -6.13 -17.17 8.79
N LEU A 76 -5.34 -17.48 9.83
CA LEU A 76 -5.59 -18.59 10.73
C LEU A 76 -6.94 -18.45 11.45
N ASN A 77 -7.22 -17.30 12.07
CA ASN A 77 -8.49 -17.08 12.76
C ASN A 77 -9.70 -17.14 11.84
N SER A 78 -9.54 -16.77 10.55
CA SER A 78 -10.59 -16.92 9.54
C SER A 78 -10.84 -18.39 9.20
N LEU A 79 -9.78 -19.20 9.09
CA LEU A 79 -9.91 -20.65 8.90
C LEU A 79 -10.56 -21.32 10.12
N LEU A 80 -10.13 -20.95 11.33
CA LEU A 80 -10.66 -21.52 12.57
C LEU A 80 -12.16 -21.21 12.73
N ALA A 81 -12.59 -19.99 12.39
CA ALA A 81 -14.01 -19.65 12.37
C ALA A 81 -14.80 -20.49 11.35
N TYR A 82 -14.24 -20.72 10.15
CA TYR A 82 -14.85 -21.56 9.13
C TYR A 82 -14.98 -23.04 9.55
N LEU A 83 -14.00 -23.56 10.30
CA LEU A 83 -14.00 -24.92 10.84
C LEU A 83 -14.80 -25.06 12.15
N ASP A 84 -15.45 -23.99 12.61
CA ASP A 84 -16.15 -23.91 13.90
C ASP A 84 -15.26 -24.16 15.13
N LEU A 85 -13.95 -23.88 15.00
CA LEU A 85 -12.95 -23.98 16.07
C LEU A 85 -12.69 -22.62 16.73
N ASN A 86 -13.76 -21.93 17.14
CA ASN A 86 -13.70 -20.57 17.66
C ASN A 86 -12.84 -20.46 18.94
N ASP A 87 -12.83 -21.49 19.78
CA ASP A 87 -12.03 -21.52 21.01
C ASP A 87 -10.53 -21.58 20.75
N CYS A 88 -10.13 -22.10 19.58
CA CYS A 88 -8.73 -22.15 19.16
C CYS A 88 -8.21 -20.80 18.62
N ARG A 89 -9.04 -19.76 18.48
CA ARG A 89 -8.63 -18.49 17.89
C ARG A 89 -7.57 -17.77 18.71
N VAL A 90 -6.55 -17.23 18.06
CA VAL A 90 -5.40 -16.61 18.72
C VAL A 90 -5.56 -15.09 18.79
N LYS A 91 -5.26 -14.52 19.96
CA LYS A 91 -5.22 -13.06 20.13
C LYS A 91 -4.06 -12.47 19.34
N PHE A 92 -4.32 -11.37 18.64
CA PHE A 92 -3.28 -10.61 17.94
C PHE A 92 -2.22 -10.08 18.91
N LEU A 93 -0.99 -9.91 18.42
CA LEU A 93 0.04 -9.14 19.10
C LEU A 93 -0.42 -7.68 19.22
N LYS A 94 -0.30 -7.11 20.42
CA LYS A 94 -0.54 -5.69 20.64
C LYS A 94 0.64 -4.92 20.04
N ILE A 95 0.39 -4.22 18.94
CA ILE A 95 1.39 -3.37 18.30
C ILE A 95 1.14 -1.95 18.80
N GLN A 96 2.03 -1.44 19.65
CA GLN A 96 2.04 -0.02 19.95
C GLN A 96 2.45 0.70 18.66
N ARG A 97 1.54 1.51 18.11
CA ARG A 97 1.87 2.36 16.96
C ARG A 97 2.96 3.31 17.42
N ARG A 98 4.13 3.28 16.75
CA ARG A 98 5.19 4.24 17.03
C ARG A 98 4.62 5.65 16.86
N LEU A 99 4.75 6.47 17.91
CA LEU A 99 4.35 7.88 17.90
C LEU A 99 5.17 8.69 16.89
N PHE A 100 6.34 8.19 16.50
CA PHE A 100 7.27 8.85 15.60
C PHE A 100 7.72 7.89 14.51
N ARG A 101 7.80 8.38 13.27
CA ARG A 101 8.45 7.68 12.16
C ARG A 101 9.90 8.12 12.02
N ASP A 102 10.71 7.18 11.58
CA ASP A 102 12.09 7.41 11.19
C ASP A 102 12.11 8.28 9.92
N ALA A 103 12.42 9.56 10.08
CA ALA A 103 12.50 10.54 9.00
C ALA A 103 13.50 10.13 7.90
N GLY A 104 14.49 9.29 8.23
CA GLY A 104 15.46 8.76 7.28
C GLY A 104 14.85 7.87 6.20
N ARG A 105 13.61 7.38 6.39
CA ARG A 105 12.91 6.51 5.44
C ARG A 105 11.92 7.24 4.54
N GLU A 106 11.64 8.50 4.83
CA GLU A 106 10.66 9.29 4.08
C GLU A 106 11.27 9.94 2.84
N LEU A 107 10.46 10.02 1.78
CA LEU A 107 10.82 10.74 0.58
C LEU A 107 10.51 12.24 0.78
N THR A 108 11.52 13.09 0.66
CA THR A 108 11.37 14.54 0.78
C THR A 108 10.97 15.19 -0.55
N LYS A 109 10.57 16.47 -0.52
CA LYS A 109 10.38 17.26 -1.75
C LYS A 109 11.66 17.35 -2.60
N SER A 110 12.81 17.43 -1.94
CA SER A 110 14.12 17.44 -2.62
C SER A 110 14.40 16.10 -3.28
N ASP A 111 14.22 14.98 -2.57
CA ASP A 111 14.36 13.63 -3.16
C ASP A 111 13.43 13.45 -4.38
N TYR A 112 12.19 13.94 -4.28
CA TYR A 112 11.22 13.92 -5.37
C TYR A 112 11.68 14.73 -6.59
N GLN A 113 12.20 15.94 -6.38
CA GLN A 113 12.74 16.75 -7.48
C GLN A 113 13.94 16.07 -8.14
N SER A 114 14.87 15.53 -7.35
CA SER A 114 16.01 14.77 -7.86
C SER A 114 15.60 13.56 -8.70
N LEU A 115 14.50 12.88 -8.34
CA LEU A 115 13.95 11.78 -9.14
C LEU A 115 13.39 12.26 -10.49
N LEU A 116 12.68 13.39 -10.52
CA LEU A 116 12.16 13.98 -11.76
C LEU A 116 13.29 14.44 -12.67
N ASP A 117 14.30 15.10 -12.11
CA ASP A 117 15.47 15.58 -12.85
C ASP A 117 16.28 14.41 -13.42
N ALA A 118 16.47 13.35 -12.64
CA ALA A 118 17.12 12.13 -13.12
C ALA A 118 16.33 11.46 -14.26
N ALA A 119 15.00 11.39 -14.15
CA ALA A 119 14.18 10.86 -15.24
C ALA A 119 14.28 11.71 -16.51
N CYS A 120 14.34 13.03 -16.37
CA CYS A 120 14.54 13.97 -17.48
C CYS A 120 15.91 13.80 -18.14
N ARG A 121 17.01 13.80 -17.36
CA ARG A 121 18.38 13.61 -17.87
C ARG A 121 18.56 12.30 -18.62
N LEU A 122 17.89 11.23 -18.18
CA LEU A 122 17.94 9.91 -18.82
C LEU A 122 17.00 9.79 -20.03
N GLY A 123 16.26 10.83 -20.41
CA GLY A 123 15.26 10.78 -21.47
C GLY A 123 14.06 9.87 -21.17
N ARG A 124 13.83 9.53 -19.90
CA ARG A 124 12.76 8.62 -19.45
C ARG A 124 11.47 9.38 -19.15
N GLU A 125 10.98 10.13 -20.15
CA GLU A 125 9.82 11.02 -20.05
C GLU A 125 8.57 10.32 -19.46
N ARG A 126 8.25 9.10 -19.92
CA ARG A 126 7.13 8.30 -19.38
C ARG A 126 7.23 8.09 -17.88
N LEU A 127 8.41 7.73 -17.40
CA LEU A 127 8.65 7.41 -16.01
C LEU A 127 8.64 8.67 -15.15
N GLY A 128 9.22 9.77 -15.65
CA GLY A 128 9.14 11.08 -15.01
C GLY A 128 7.69 11.53 -14.81
N LEU A 129 6.85 11.43 -15.85
CA LEU A 129 5.42 11.75 -15.77
C LEU A 129 4.64 10.81 -14.85
N LEU A 130 5.03 9.54 -14.77
CA LEU A 130 4.43 8.58 -13.84
C LEU A 130 4.73 8.98 -12.38
N VAL A 131 6.01 9.26 -12.08
CA VAL A 131 6.44 9.74 -10.76
C VAL A 131 5.73 11.06 -10.41
N GLU A 132 5.64 11.98 -11.38
CA GLU A 132 4.95 13.26 -11.21
C GLU A 132 3.46 13.08 -10.95
N THR A 133 2.81 12.15 -11.66
CA THR A 133 1.39 11.85 -11.46
C THR A 133 1.12 11.33 -10.05
N ILE A 134 1.88 10.35 -9.57
CA ILE A 134 1.71 9.82 -8.21
C ILE A 134 2.03 10.90 -7.17
N GLY A 135 3.11 11.66 -7.36
CA GLY A 135 3.54 12.71 -6.45
C GLY A 135 2.60 13.92 -6.38
N ALA A 136 1.89 14.23 -7.46
CA ALA A 136 0.98 15.39 -7.52
C ALA A 136 -0.47 15.07 -7.13
N THR A 137 -0.87 13.80 -7.14
CA THR A 137 -2.26 13.38 -6.89
C THR A 137 -2.41 12.44 -5.69
N GLY A 138 -1.31 11.89 -5.18
CA GLY A 138 -1.33 10.94 -4.07
C GLY A 138 -2.01 9.62 -4.40
N ILE A 139 -2.18 9.24 -5.67
CA ILE A 139 -2.89 8.02 -6.06
C ILE A 139 -2.13 6.75 -5.69
N ARG A 140 -2.84 5.62 -5.55
CA ARG A 140 -2.21 4.31 -5.38
C ARG A 140 -1.63 3.84 -6.72
N VAL A 141 -0.59 3.01 -6.68
CA VAL A 141 -0.01 2.44 -7.91
C VAL A 141 -1.02 1.65 -8.75
N SER A 142 -2.00 1.01 -8.12
CA SER A 142 -3.09 0.30 -8.81
C SER A 142 -4.05 1.23 -9.53
N GLU A 143 -4.06 2.52 -9.19
CA GLU A 143 -4.96 3.52 -9.73
C GLU A 143 -4.35 4.23 -10.96
N VAL A 144 -3.05 4.06 -11.21
CA VAL A 144 -2.34 4.65 -12.37
C VAL A 144 -2.97 4.25 -13.70
N ARG A 145 -3.53 3.04 -13.80
CA ARG A 145 -4.20 2.56 -15.02
C ARG A 145 -5.44 3.37 -15.42
N TYR A 146 -6.07 4.06 -14.46
CA TYR A 146 -7.24 4.91 -14.71
C TYR A 146 -6.86 6.31 -15.18
N ILE A 147 -5.55 6.62 -15.27
CA ILE A 147 -5.07 7.87 -15.86
C ILE A 147 -5.06 7.69 -17.38
N THR A 148 -6.25 7.86 -17.97
CA THR A 148 -6.49 7.76 -19.40
C THR A 148 -6.49 9.12 -20.09
N VAL A 149 -6.41 9.14 -21.43
CA VAL A 149 -6.53 10.38 -22.21
C VAL A 149 -7.86 11.08 -21.92
N GLU A 150 -8.95 10.33 -21.80
CA GLU A 150 -10.29 10.82 -21.51
C GLU A 150 -10.35 11.46 -20.11
N ALA A 151 -9.85 10.75 -19.09
CA ALA A 151 -9.79 11.26 -17.72
C ALA A 151 -8.96 12.55 -17.62
N VAL A 152 -7.83 12.59 -18.32
CA VAL A 152 -6.97 13.78 -18.35
C VAL A 152 -7.65 14.96 -19.06
N ARG A 153 -8.38 14.72 -20.16
CA ARG A 153 -9.18 15.76 -20.83
C ARG A 153 -10.26 16.33 -19.92
N GLN A 154 -10.87 15.49 -19.09
CA GLN A 154 -11.88 15.89 -18.10
C GLN A 154 -11.27 16.53 -16.84
N GLY A 155 -9.96 16.45 -16.64
CA GLY A 155 -9.29 16.90 -15.42
C GLY A 155 -9.59 16.05 -14.18
N LYS A 156 -10.21 14.88 -14.35
CA LYS A 156 -10.54 13.96 -13.26
C LYS A 156 -10.57 12.52 -13.75
N ALA A 157 -10.15 11.58 -12.91
CA ALA A 157 -10.24 10.15 -13.17
C ALA A 157 -11.24 9.51 -12.19
N GLU A 158 -12.22 8.79 -12.72
CA GLU A 158 -13.10 7.95 -11.92
C GLU A 158 -12.48 6.56 -11.77
N VAL A 159 -12.30 6.13 -10.52
CA VAL A 159 -11.66 4.87 -10.17
C VAL A 159 -12.65 3.99 -9.47
N SER A 160 -12.96 2.85 -10.08
CA SER A 160 -13.69 1.76 -9.44
C SER A 160 -12.73 0.64 -9.06
N LEU A 161 -12.49 0.45 -7.76
CA LEU A 161 -11.68 -0.64 -7.23
C LEU A 161 -12.41 -1.32 -6.06
N LYS A 162 -12.60 -2.64 -6.16
CA LYS A 162 -13.21 -3.47 -5.11
C LYS A 162 -14.56 -2.91 -4.61
N GLY A 163 -15.44 -2.54 -5.55
CA GLY A 163 -16.77 -1.99 -5.23
C GLY A 163 -16.77 -0.55 -4.71
N LYS A 164 -15.62 0.12 -4.63
CA LYS A 164 -15.53 1.53 -4.22
C LYS A 164 -15.21 2.40 -5.42
N ILE A 165 -16.10 3.35 -5.69
CA ILE A 165 -15.89 4.40 -6.69
C ILE A 165 -15.34 5.63 -5.98
N ARG A 166 -14.25 6.21 -6.50
CA ARG A 166 -13.75 7.52 -6.08
C ARG A 166 -13.31 8.33 -7.28
N VAL A 167 -13.39 9.64 -7.15
CA VAL A 167 -12.87 10.59 -8.13
C VAL A 167 -11.49 11.07 -7.70
N ILE A 168 -10.54 11.06 -8.62
CA ILE A 168 -9.22 11.65 -8.47
C ILE A 168 -9.19 12.93 -9.29
N LEU A 169 -8.91 14.06 -8.63
CA LEU A 169 -8.71 15.34 -9.33
C LEU A 169 -7.29 15.41 -9.89
N LEU A 170 -7.17 15.89 -11.13
CA LEU A 170 -5.89 16.02 -11.83
C LEU A 170 -5.54 17.50 -12.00
N PRO A 171 -4.38 17.96 -11.45
CA PRO A 171 -3.98 19.36 -11.60
C PRO A 171 -3.84 19.76 -13.08
N GLY A 172 -4.34 20.94 -13.46
CA GLY A 172 -4.36 21.36 -14.87
C GLY A 172 -2.98 21.37 -15.55
N LYS A 173 -1.90 21.72 -14.83
CA LYS A 173 -0.52 21.64 -15.34
C LYS A 173 -0.10 20.20 -15.64
N LEU A 174 -0.48 19.25 -14.80
CA LEU A 174 -0.25 17.82 -15.02
C LEU A 174 -1.04 17.36 -16.26
N CYS A 175 -2.30 17.76 -16.40
CA CYS A 175 -3.11 17.37 -17.55
C CYS A 175 -2.48 17.81 -18.88
N ARG A 176 -2.00 19.06 -18.97
CA ARG A 176 -1.31 19.56 -20.18
C ARG A 176 -0.07 18.73 -20.53
N LYS A 177 0.76 18.40 -19.53
CA LYS A 177 1.94 17.55 -19.72
C LYS A 177 1.57 16.15 -20.22
N LEU A 178 0.56 15.54 -19.61
CA LEU A 178 0.10 14.21 -19.95
C LEU A 178 -0.52 14.16 -21.36
N LEU A 179 -1.30 15.16 -21.77
CA LEU A 179 -1.85 15.26 -23.13
C LEU A 179 -0.75 15.45 -24.17
N LYS A 180 0.23 16.32 -23.91
CA LYS A 180 1.40 16.49 -24.78
C LYS A 180 2.16 15.18 -24.97
N TYR A 181 2.36 14.43 -23.88
CA TYR A 181 2.98 13.11 -23.94
C TYR A 181 2.13 12.10 -24.73
N ALA A 182 0.83 12.04 -24.49
CA ALA A 182 -0.08 11.16 -25.22
C ALA A 182 -0.06 11.44 -26.73
N GLN A 183 -0.08 12.71 -27.13
CA GLN A 183 0.04 13.13 -28.53
C GLN A 183 1.38 12.68 -29.15
N LYS A 184 2.50 12.89 -28.45
CA LYS A 184 3.84 12.43 -28.88
C LYS A 184 3.90 10.92 -29.06
N GLN A 185 3.22 10.15 -28.21
CA GLN A 185 3.12 8.69 -28.29
C GLN A 185 1.98 8.20 -29.21
N LYS A 186 1.29 9.10 -29.93
CA LYS A 186 0.13 8.78 -30.77
C LYS A 186 -0.96 7.98 -30.04
N THR A 187 -1.11 8.20 -28.74
CA THR A 187 -2.15 7.57 -27.90
C THR A 187 -3.40 8.42 -27.97
N ALA A 188 -4.37 8.01 -28.79
CA ALA A 188 -5.61 8.75 -29.01
C ALA A 188 -6.64 8.57 -27.88
N SER A 189 -6.64 7.39 -27.24
CA SER A 189 -7.61 6.97 -26.22
C SER A 189 -7.00 5.98 -25.23
N GLY A 190 -7.62 5.83 -24.05
CA GLY A 190 -7.26 4.85 -23.02
C GLY A 190 -6.04 5.23 -22.16
N ALA A 191 -5.47 4.25 -21.45
CA ALA A 191 -4.40 4.48 -20.47
C ALA A 191 -3.18 5.20 -21.09
N ILE A 192 -2.66 6.23 -20.41
CA ILE A 192 -1.51 7.01 -20.90
C ILE A 192 -0.18 6.29 -20.64
N PHE A 193 -0.09 5.59 -19.51
CA PHE A 193 1.13 4.88 -19.11
C PHE A 193 1.13 3.44 -19.63
N ARG A 194 1.81 3.23 -20.76
CA ARG A 194 1.91 1.94 -21.45
C ARG A 194 3.33 1.39 -21.52
N THR A 195 3.46 0.08 -21.70
CA THR A 195 4.71 -0.59 -22.09
C THR A 195 5.10 -0.19 -23.52
N LYS A 196 6.33 -0.54 -23.94
CA LYS A 196 6.75 -0.40 -25.34
C LYS A 196 5.86 -1.18 -26.32
N SER A 197 5.25 -2.27 -25.86
CA SER A 197 4.30 -3.09 -26.62
C SER A 197 2.85 -2.58 -26.54
N GLY A 198 2.60 -1.42 -25.94
CA GLY A 198 1.27 -0.80 -25.86
C GLY A 198 0.35 -1.36 -24.77
N LYS A 199 0.80 -2.31 -23.95
CA LYS A 199 0.02 -2.85 -22.82
C LYS A 199 0.08 -1.91 -21.61
N GLU A 200 -0.88 -2.03 -20.69
CA GLU A 200 -0.83 -1.31 -19.42
C GLU A 200 0.40 -1.68 -18.58
N LEU A 201 0.93 -0.73 -17.81
CA LEU A 201 2.04 -1.00 -16.90
C LEU A 201 1.60 -1.83 -15.70
N GLY A 202 2.27 -2.96 -15.49
CA GLY A 202 2.10 -3.76 -14.28
C GLY A 202 2.73 -3.11 -13.05
N ARG A 203 2.16 -3.36 -11.86
CA ARG A 203 2.68 -2.84 -10.57
C ARG A 203 4.16 -3.18 -10.33
N ARG A 204 4.57 -4.42 -10.64
CA ARG A 204 5.96 -4.88 -10.49
C ARG A 204 6.91 -4.08 -11.39
N GLN A 205 6.49 -3.82 -12.63
CA GLN A 205 7.27 -3.03 -13.58
C GLN A 205 7.43 -1.58 -13.12
N ILE A 206 6.33 -0.93 -12.69
CA ILE A 206 6.40 0.44 -12.15
C ILE A 206 7.40 0.51 -10.99
N TRP A 207 7.36 -0.47 -10.09
CA TRP A 207 8.26 -0.53 -8.95
C TRP A 207 9.72 -0.67 -9.37
N ALA A 208 10.02 -1.57 -10.29
CA ALA A 208 11.36 -1.79 -10.82
C ALA A 208 11.90 -0.56 -11.57
N GLU A 209 11.08 0.07 -12.42
CA GLU A 209 11.45 1.28 -13.15
C GLU A 209 11.76 2.44 -12.19
N MET A 210 10.91 2.67 -11.18
CA MET A 210 11.16 3.69 -10.17
C MET A 210 12.45 3.40 -9.37
N LYS A 211 12.66 2.15 -8.95
CA LYS A 211 13.89 1.75 -8.25
C LYS A 211 15.14 2.01 -9.09
N SER A 212 15.06 1.82 -10.41
CA SER A 212 16.19 2.11 -11.29
C SER A 212 16.59 3.59 -11.34
N LEU A 213 15.71 4.53 -10.96
CA LEU A 213 16.06 5.96 -10.88
C LEU A 213 16.92 6.32 -9.67
N CYS A 214 16.91 5.52 -8.60
CA CYS A 214 17.55 5.85 -7.32
C CYS A 214 19.02 6.23 -7.49
N LYS A 215 19.77 5.39 -8.22
CA LYS A 215 21.21 5.57 -8.46
C LYS A 215 21.51 6.90 -9.16
N TYR A 216 20.69 7.29 -10.14
CA TYR A 216 20.89 8.50 -10.94
C TYR A 216 20.36 9.77 -10.25
N ALA A 217 19.44 9.61 -9.31
CA ALA A 217 18.89 10.69 -8.50
C ALA A 217 19.70 10.95 -7.21
N GLY A 218 20.63 10.07 -6.85
CA GLY A 218 21.33 10.15 -5.56
C GLY A 218 20.42 9.91 -4.36
N VAL A 219 19.26 9.25 -4.57
CA VAL A 219 18.26 9.00 -3.52
C VAL A 219 18.40 7.56 -3.03
N MET A 220 18.40 7.37 -1.71
CA MET A 220 18.47 6.04 -1.11
C MET A 220 17.41 5.10 -1.69
N PRO A 221 17.77 3.91 -2.18
CA PRO A 221 16.81 2.98 -2.77
C PRO A 221 15.64 2.67 -1.86
N GLY A 222 15.89 2.54 -0.54
CA GLY A 222 14.86 2.31 0.46
C GLY A 222 13.70 3.31 0.45
N LYS A 223 13.91 4.54 -0.02
CA LYS A 223 12.88 5.60 -0.07
C LYS A 223 12.02 5.56 -1.33
N VAL A 224 12.49 4.96 -2.42
CA VAL A 224 11.85 5.15 -3.73
C VAL A 224 10.89 4.01 -4.03
N PHE A 225 9.61 4.26 -3.76
CA PHE A 225 8.50 3.38 -4.10
C PHE A 225 7.16 4.15 -4.10
N PRO A 226 6.12 3.70 -4.83
CA PRO A 226 4.87 4.45 -5.02
C PRO A 226 4.19 4.90 -3.72
N HIS A 227 4.22 4.07 -2.68
CA HIS A 227 3.57 4.42 -1.42
C HIS A 227 4.31 5.55 -0.68
N ASN A 228 5.64 5.67 -0.84
CA ASN A 228 6.39 6.79 -0.25
C ASN A 228 6.15 8.11 -1.01
N LEU A 229 5.92 8.06 -2.32
CA LEU A 229 5.46 9.23 -3.09
C LEU A 229 4.09 9.70 -2.61
N ARG A 230 3.14 8.77 -2.45
CA ARG A 230 1.82 9.08 -1.89
C ARG A 230 1.93 9.64 -0.47
N HIS A 231 2.84 9.10 0.34
CA HIS A 231 3.10 9.63 1.68
C HIS A 231 3.62 11.06 1.63
N MET A 232 4.64 11.32 0.79
CA MET A 232 5.18 12.67 0.57
C MET A 232 4.06 13.64 0.16
N PHE A 233 3.22 13.25 -0.81
CA PHE A 233 2.05 14.03 -1.19
C PHE A 233 1.14 14.33 0.03
N ALA A 234 0.79 13.31 0.80
CA ALA A 234 -0.12 13.45 1.95
C ALA A 234 0.44 14.39 3.02
N THR A 235 1.72 14.26 3.36
CA THR A 235 2.42 15.14 4.30
C THR A 235 2.48 16.57 3.78
N VAL A 236 2.79 16.77 2.50
CA VAL A 236 2.85 18.11 1.87
C VAL A 236 1.46 18.76 1.83
N PHE A 237 0.44 18.02 1.43
CA PHE A 237 -0.94 18.50 1.40
C PHE A 237 -1.44 18.86 2.80
N TYR A 238 -1.22 17.99 3.78
CA TYR A 238 -1.61 18.26 5.17
C TYR A 238 -0.92 19.50 5.74
N ARG A 239 0.38 19.68 5.47
CA ARG A 239 1.10 20.89 5.92
C ARG A 239 0.53 22.18 5.34
N ALA A 240 -0.01 22.12 4.12
CA ALA A 240 -0.64 23.27 3.47
C ALA A 240 -2.08 23.52 3.94
N CYS A 241 -2.90 22.46 4.08
CA CYS A 241 -4.33 22.61 4.34
C CYS A 241 -4.72 22.47 5.82
N ARG A 242 -3.89 21.80 6.63
CA ARG A 242 -4.14 21.46 8.06
C ARG A 242 -5.49 20.78 8.33
N ASP A 243 -6.04 20.09 7.32
CA ASP A 243 -7.33 19.40 7.37
C ASP A 243 -7.15 17.92 7.03
N ILE A 244 -7.26 17.07 8.06
CA ILE A 244 -7.10 15.62 7.91
C ILE A 244 -8.30 14.96 7.25
N VAL A 245 -9.51 15.52 7.40
CA VAL A 245 -10.73 14.96 6.82
C VAL A 245 -10.68 15.13 5.31
N LYS A 246 -10.38 16.34 4.83
CA LYS A 246 -10.16 16.60 3.40
C LYS A 246 -9.05 15.73 2.81
N LEU A 247 -7.96 15.52 3.54
CA LEU A 247 -6.89 14.63 3.10
C LEU A 247 -7.39 13.18 2.98
N SER A 248 -8.18 12.71 3.96
CA SER A 248 -8.76 11.36 3.96
C SER A 248 -9.65 11.13 2.75
N ASP A 249 -10.51 12.10 2.45
CA ASP A 249 -11.44 12.05 1.33
C ASP A 249 -10.70 12.04 -0.01
N LEU A 250 -9.72 12.94 -0.17
CA LEU A 250 -8.90 13.03 -1.38
C LEU A 250 -8.12 11.74 -1.64
N LEU A 251 -7.57 11.14 -0.59
CA LEU A 251 -6.84 9.88 -0.66
C LEU A 251 -7.77 8.65 -0.78
N GLY A 252 -9.08 8.79 -0.57
CA GLY A 252 -10.05 7.70 -0.61
C GLY A 252 -9.73 6.65 0.46
N HIS A 253 -9.51 7.10 1.69
CA HIS A 253 -9.33 6.23 2.85
C HIS A 253 -10.69 5.90 3.48
N SER A 254 -10.97 4.62 3.71
CA SER A 254 -12.22 4.18 4.35
C SER A 254 -12.25 4.39 5.86
N SER A 255 -11.16 4.88 6.45
CA SER A 255 -11.06 5.21 7.86
C SER A 255 -10.03 6.31 8.06
N ILE A 256 -10.40 7.31 8.86
CA ILE A 256 -9.53 8.42 9.27
C ILE A 256 -8.28 7.89 9.98
N GLU A 257 -8.36 6.73 10.66
CA GLU A 257 -7.20 6.09 11.30
C GLU A 257 -6.08 5.75 10.31
N THR A 258 -6.41 5.49 9.04
CA THR A 258 -5.42 5.26 7.98
C THR A 258 -4.75 6.57 7.57
N THR A 259 -5.43 7.70 7.74
CA THR A 259 -4.93 9.05 7.44
C THR A 259 -4.15 9.64 8.62
N ARG A 260 -4.47 9.24 9.86
CA ARG A 260 -3.77 9.65 11.09
C ARG A 260 -2.27 9.38 11.03
N ILE A 261 -1.86 8.39 10.26
CA ILE A 261 -0.43 8.10 10.05
C ILE A 261 0.35 9.28 9.45
N TYR A 262 -0.32 10.20 8.75
CA TYR A 262 0.29 11.39 8.17
C TYR A 262 0.33 12.58 9.15
N LEU A 263 -0.35 12.47 10.29
CA LEU A 263 -0.16 13.39 11.42
C LEU A 263 1.11 13.10 12.19
N LEU A 264 1.74 11.93 11.97
CA LEU A 264 3.00 11.58 12.57
C LEU A 264 4.07 12.52 12.00
N THR A 265 4.15 13.70 12.62
CA THR A 265 5.24 14.61 12.41
C THR A 265 6.50 13.99 13.01
N SER A 266 7.68 14.39 12.54
CA SER A 266 8.91 13.92 13.17
C SER A 266 8.90 14.29 14.65
N GLY A 267 9.54 13.50 15.51
CA GLY A 267 9.66 13.86 16.94
C GLY A 267 10.15 15.29 17.16
N ALA A 268 10.96 15.81 16.24
CA ALA A 268 11.42 17.20 16.23
C ALA A 268 10.30 18.25 16.03
N GLU A 269 9.25 17.96 15.25
CA GLU A 269 8.12 18.89 15.05
C GLU A 269 7.18 18.88 16.26
N HIS A 270 7.01 17.72 16.92
CA HIS A 270 6.35 17.64 18.24
C HIS A 270 7.15 18.36 19.32
N GLN A 271 8.47 18.15 19.39
CA GLN A 271 9.34 18.87 20.31
C GLN A 271 9.23 20.38 20.11
N ARG A 272 9.36 20.87 18.87
CA ARG A 272 9.16 22.31 18.56
C ARG A 272 7.77 22.81 18.94
N THR A 273 6.75 21.98 18.85
CA THR A 273 5.40 22.35 19.27
C THR A 273 5.35 22.46 20.79
N LEU A 274 5.91 21.50 21.52
CA LEU A 274 6.03 21.53 22.97
C LEU A 274 6.85 22.73 23.45
N ASP A 275 8.00 23.00 22.82
CA ASP A 275 8.85 24.16 23.10
C ASP A 275 8.09 25.49 22.89
N ARG A 276 7.17 25.53 21.93
CA ARG A 276 6.30 26.69 21.66
C ARG A 276 5.11 26.82 22.60
N LEU A 277 4.79 25.80 23.40
CA LEU A 277 3.70 25.91 24.38
C LEU A 277 4.06 26.87 25.51
N GLY A 278 5.34 27.18 25.72
CA GLY A 278 5.78 28.13 26.76
C GLY A 278 5.43 27.70 28.18
N LEU A 279 5.23 26.39 28.40
CA LEU A 279 4.80 25.81 29.68
C LEU A 279 5.97 25.47 30.62
N ILE A 280 7.21 25.77 30.21
CA ILE A 280 8.42 25.53 30.98
C ILE A 280 9.18 26.86 30.98
N SER A 281 9.53 27.33 32.19
CA SER A 281 10.32 28.54 32.43
C SER A 281 11.79 28.35 32.15
#